data_AF-I4Z9H8-F1
#
_entry.id   AF-I4Z9H8-F1
#
_cell.length_a   1.000
_cell.length_b   1.000
_cell.length_c   1.000
_cell.angle_alpha   90.00
_cell.angle_beta   90.00
_cell.angle_gamma   90.00
#
_symmetry.space_group_name_H-M   'P 1'
#
loop_
_entity.id
_entity.type
_entity.pdbx_description
1 polymer ?
#
loop_
_entity_poly.entity_id
_entity_poly.type
_entity_poly.pdbx_seq_one_letter_code
_entity_poly.pdbx_strand_id
1 'polypeptide(L)'
;MNVSNIIVDFANANKEFKTNDLSEYLSGKIELSKKMLSWHLRKLLDEKKIFRISKGVYTTTPKNIFHPVPNAHSIRLYKKLKAVYPLLDFCVYNGEILSDLQHHLSYNNNIYIETERDATETIFHFVQDMHERSFLSPKEDIMSDYIRLDKRSFIVKPLVSESPIQEVNGINVPKIEKLLVDIQCDRDFFYLQGQESLYMMQNAFTNYNVNIGMLLRYASRRNIKPQIEKYIKDFV
;
A
#
# COMPACT_ATOMS: atom_id res chain seq x y z
N MET A 1 0.55 36.86 -18.93
CA MET A 1 -0.10 35.60 -18.49
C MET A 1 0.80 34.89 -17.50
N ASN A 2 0.32 34.52 -16.32
CA ASN A 2 1.11 33.76 -15.34
C ASN A 2 1.15 32.29 -15.78
N VAL A 3 2.35 31.75 -16.07
CA VAL A 3 2.56 30.35 -16.47
C VAL A 3 1.86 29.38 -15.51
N SER A 4 1.81 29.71 -14.21
CA SER A 4 1.15 28.89 -13.20
C SER A 4 -0.36 28.79 -13.42
N ASN A 5 -1.01 29.86 -13.91
CA ASN A 5 -2.45 29.84 -14.20
C ASN A 5 -2.75 28.94 -15.41
N ILE A 6 -1.93 29.00 -16.45
CA ILE A 6 -2.09 28.15 -17.64
C ILE A 6 -1.95 26.67 -17.28
N ILE A 7 -1.00 26.34 -16.40
CA ILE A 7 -0.82 24.96 -15.91
C ILE A 7 -2.03 24.51 -15.10
N VAL A 8 -2.58 25.38 -14.25
CA VAL A 8 -3.79 25.08 -13.47
C VAL A 8 -5.01 24.91 -14.37
N ASP A 9 -5.19 25.76 -15.39
CA ASP A 9 -6.29 25.63 -16.36
C ASP A 9 -6.20 24.31 -17.12
N PHE A 10 -4.99 23.93 -17.57
CA PHE A 10 -4.74 22.63 -18.19
C PHE A 10 -5.04 21.47 -17.24
N ALA A 11 -4.63 21.59 -15.98
CA ALA A 11 -4.85 20.57 -14.95
C ALA A 11 -6.34 20.45 -14.54
N ASN A 12 -7.11 21.53 -14.61
CA ASN A 12 -8.55 21.50 -14.37
C ASN A 12 -9.31 20.88 -15.54
N ALA A 13 -8.84 21.11 -16.77
CA ALA A 13 -9.38 20.48 -17.97
C ALA A 13 -9.06 18.97 -18.04
N ASN A 14 -7.88 18.56 -17.55
CA ASN A 14 -7.40 17.19 -17.55
C ASN A 14 -7.31 16.69 -16.11
N LYS A 15 -8.39 16.04 -15.63
CA LYS A 15 -8.50 15.50 -14.25
C LYS A 15 -7.20 14.86 -13.75
N GLU A 16 -6.53 14.09 -14.60
CA GLU A 16 -5.17 13.60 -14.43
C GLU A 16 -4.32 13.95 -15.66
N PHE A 17 -3.04 14.28 -15.48
CA PHE A 17 -2.14 14.63 -16.59
C PHE A 17 -0.68 14.24 -16.34
N LYS A 18 0.06 13.95 -17.42
CA LYS A 18 1.52 13.70 -17.37
C LYS A 18 2.32 14.97 -17.64
N THR A 19 3.55 14.99 -17.12
CA THR A 19 4.50 16.10 -17.37
C THR A 19 4.82 16.25 -18.85
N ASN A 20 4.84 15.15 -19.62
CA ASN A 20 5.10 15.19 -21.06
C ASN A 20 3.94 15.87 -21.79
N ASP A 21 2.69 15.48 -21.51
CA ASP A 21 1.48 16.07 -22.12
C ASP A 21 1.40 17.58 -21.82
N LEU A 22 1.69 17.98 -20.57
CA LEU A 22 1.76 19.38 -20.19
C LEU A 22 2.90 20.12 -20.93
N SER A 23 4.06 19.49 -21.06
CA SER A 23 5.20 20.08 -21.78
C SER A 23 4.88 20.30 -23.25
N GLU A 24 4.16 19.37 -23.89
CA GLU A 24 3.72 19.48 -25.27
C GLU A 24 2.67 20.59 -25.43
N TYR A 25 1.66 20.62 -24.57
CA TYR A 25 0.65 21.70 -24.53
C TYR A 25 1.28 23.09 -24.35
N LEU A 26 2.28 23.20 -23.49
CA LEU A 26 2.97 24.47 -23.24
C LEU A 26 3.87 24.87 -24.41
N SER A 27 4.51 23.94 -25.10
CA SER A 27 5.41 24.25 -26.22
C SER A 27 4.73 25.04 -27.35
N GLY A 28 3.42 24.84 -27.56
CA GLY A 28 2.63 25.60 -28.53
C GLY A 28 2.23 27.02 -28.07
N LYS A 29 2.56 27.42 -26.84
CA LYS A 29 2.16 28.70 -26.24
C LYS A 29 3.32 29.49 -25.66
N ILE A 30 4.27 28.82 -25.01
CA ILE A 30 5.36 29.42 -24.24
C ILE A 30 6.59 28.51 -24.30
N GLU A 31 7.74 29.09 -24.60
CA GLU A 31 9.01 28.37 -24.54
C GLU A 31 9.45 28.20 -23.09
N LEU A 32 9.43 26.96 -22.58
CA LEU A 32 9.73 26.62 -21.20
C LEU A 32 10.78 25.51 -21.12
N SER A 33 11.85 25.75 -20.36
CA SER A 33 12.82 24.70 -20.07
C SER A 33 12.25 23.65 -19.10
N LYS A 34 12.74 22.41 -19.19
CA LYS A 34 12.37 21.32 -18.26
C LYS A 34 12.59 21.69 -16.78
N LYS A 35 13.64 22.47 -16.49
CA LYS A 35 13.93 22.97 -15.13
C LYS A 35 12.83 23.91 -14.65
N MET A 36 12.41 24.85 -15.49
CA MET A 36 11.37 25.82 -15.16
C MET A 36 10.01 25.14 -14.97
N LEU A 37 9.66 24.19 -15.85
CA LEU A 37 8.45 23.37 -15.69
C LEU A 37 8.45 22.60 -14.37
N SER A 38 9.57 21.97 -14.02
CA SER A 38 9.72 21.23 -12.76
C SER A 38 9.55 22.14 -11.54
N TRP A 39 10.07 23.38 -11.62
CA TRP A 39 9.89 24.39 -10.58
C TRP A 39 8.41 24.80 -10.42
N HIS A 40 7.71 25.06 -11.53
CA HIS A 40 6.28 25.39 -11.48
C HIS A 40 5.43 24.25 -10.92
N LEU A 41 5.67 23.01 -11.35
CA LEU A 41 4.98 21.84 -10.80
C LEU A 41 5.23 21.68 -9.30
N ARG A 42 6.48 21.90 -8.84
CA ARG A 42 6.80 21.86 -7.41
C ARG A 42 6.07 22.95 -6.64
N LYS A 43 6.06 24.18 -7.15
CA LYS A 43 5.32 25.29 -6.56
C LYS A 43 3.81 24.98 -6.45
N LEU A 44 3.21 24.40 -7.49
CA LEU A 44 1.78 24.04 -7.47
C LEU A 44 1.47 22.86 -6.53
N LEU A 45 2.41 21.94 -6.33
CA LEU A 45 2.30 20.90 -5.30
C LEU A 45 2.32 21.51 -3.89
N ASP A 46 3.26 22.42 -3.64
CA ASP A 46 3.41 23.10 -2.34
C ASP A 46 2.17 23.97 -2.02
N GLU A 47 1.59 24.61 -3.04
CA GLU A 47 0.33 25.36 -2.96
C GLU A 47 -0.93 24.47 -2.92
N LYS A 48 -0.79 23.13 -2.99
CA LYS A 48 -1.90 22.15 -3.04
C LYS A 48 -2.92 22.38 -4.16
N LYS A 49 -2.48 22.99 -5.28
CA LYS A 49 -3.32 23.18 -6.48
C LYS A 49 -3.32 21.95 -7.38
N ILE A 50 -2.24 21.16 -7.31
CA ILE A 50 -2.13 19.85 -7.93
C ILE A 50 -1.57 18.87 -6.91
N PHE A 51 -1.80 17.58 -7.13
CA PHE A 51 -1.34 16.49 -6.30
C PHE A 51 -0.61 15.48 -7.16
N ARG A 52 0.44 14.87 -6.61
CA ARG A 52 1.24 13.88 -7.34
C ARG A 52 0.67 12.49 -7.12
N ILE A 53 0.36 11.79 -8.22
CA ILE A 53 -0.07 10.38 -8.20
C ILE A 53 1.16 9.47 -8.32
N SER A 54 2.05 9.77 -9.26
CA SER A 54 3.27 8.98 -9.49
C SER A 54 4.39 9.85 -10.08
N LYS A 55 5.49 9.23 -10.52
CA LYS A 55 6.62 9.97 -11.10
C LYS A 55 6.20 10.65 -12.40
N GLY A 56 5.97 11.97 -12.34
CA GLY A 56 5.63 12.77 -13.52
C GLY A 56 4.13 12.80 -13.85
N VAL A 57 3.26 12.32 -12.95
CA VAL A 57 1.81 12.28 -13.14
C VAL A 57 1.13 13.02 -11.99
N TYR A 58 0.18 13.90 -12.33
CA TYR A 58 -0.47 14.83 -11.41
C TYR A 58 -1.98 14.86 -11.60
N THR A 59 -2.71 15.31 -10.58
CA THR A 59 -4.17 15.49 -10.56
C THR A 59 -4.56 16.77 -9.84
N THR A 60 -5.72 17.34 -10.16
CA THR A 60 -6.36 18.41 -9.37
C THR A 60 -7.33 17.86 -8.32
N THR A 61 -7.69 16.58 -8.43
CA THR A 61 -8.60 15.88 -7.51
C THR A 61 -7.81 14.85 -6.69
N PRO A 62 -7.39 15.18 -5.46
CA PRO A 62 -6.63 14.25 -4.64
C PRO A 62 -7.51 13.08 -4.23
N LYS A 63 -7.02 11.87 -4.41
CA LYS A 63 -7.56 10.67 -3.76
C LYS A 63 -7.03 10.59 -2.33
N ASN A 64 -7.75 9.90 -1.45
CA ASN A 64 -7.35 9.77 -0.05
C ASN A 64 -6.01 9.03 0.07
N ILE A 65 -5.23 9.38 1.09
CA ILE A 65 -4.03 8.61 1.42
C ILE A 65 -4.47 7.45 2.32
N PHE A 66 -4.10 6.22 1.96
CA PHE A 66 -4.40 5.06 2.78
C PHE A 66 -3.58 5.09 4.07
N HIS A 67 -4.27 5.30 5.19
CA HIS A 67 -3.66 5.45 6.51
C HIS A 67 -4.24 4.40 7.48
N PRO A 68 -3.71 3.17 7.45
CA PRO A 68 -4.24 2.08 8.27
C PRO A 68 -3.84 2.30 9.72
N VAL A 69 -4.80 2.66 10.57
CA VAL A 69 -4.56 2.88 11.99
C VAL A 69 -4.48 1.50 12.69
N PRO A 70 -3.32 1.12 13.25
CA PRO A 70 -3.20 -0.15 13.96
C PRO A 70 -4.01 -0.13 15.25
N ASN A 71 -4.68 -1.23 15.58
CA ASN A 71 -5.43 -1.33 16.82
C ASN A 71 -4.52 -1.44 18.06
N ALA A 72 -5.12 -1.32 19.25
CA ALA A 72 -4.38 -1.33 20.53
C ALA A 72 -3.55 -2.62 20.75
N HIS A 73 -3.99 -3.76 20.20
CA HIS A 73 -3.25 -5.02 20.31
C HIS A 73 -1.99 -5.00 19.44
N SER A 74 -2.11 -4.57 18.19
CA SER A 74 -0.98 -4.36 17.28
C SER A 74 0.05 -3.38 17.86
N ILE A 75 -0.42 -2.27 18.44
CA ILE A 75 0.44 -1.27 19.10
C ILE A 75 1.24 -1.88 20.26
N ARG A 76 0.54 -2.61 21.16
CA ARG A 76 1.18 -3.22 22.31
C ARG A 76 2.19 -4.29 21.91
N LEU A 77 1.86 -5.10 20.89
CA LEU A 77 2.74 -6.13 20.36
C LEU A 77 4.01 -5.52 19.75
N TYR A 78 3.88 -4.50 18.91
CA TYR A 78 5.01 -3.83 18.28
C TYR A 78 6.00 -3.27 19.32
N LYS A 79 5.48 -2.64 20.39
CA LYS A 79 6.31 -2.16 21.50
C LYS A 79 7.09 -3.27 22.20
N LYS A 80 6.45 -4.42 22.45
CA LYS A 80 7.12 -5.59 23.05
C LYS A 80 8.22 -6.13 22.12
N LEU A 81 7.92 -6.27 20.83
CA LEU A 81 8.87 -6.75 19.83
C LEU A 81 10.09 -5.83 19.74
N LYS A 82 9.91 -4.51 19.62
CA LYS A 82 11.03 -3.56 19.56
C LYS A 82 11.83 -3.45 20.86
N ALA A 83 11.22 -3.73 22.02
CA ALA A 83 11.93 -3.75 23.29
C ALA A 83 12.91 -4.93 23.39
N VAL A 84 12.52 -6.10 22.88
CA VAL A 84 13.36 -7.32 22.92
C VAL A 84 14.30 -7.41 21.72
N TYR A 85 13.82 -6.99 20.54
CA TYR A 85 14.54 -7.06 19.27
C TYR A 85 14.67 -5.66 18.63
N PRO A 86 15.47 -4.75 19.21
CA PRO A 86 15.56 -3.37 18.77
C PRO A 86 16.14 -3.21 17.36
N LEU A 87 16.95 -4.17 16.91
CA LEU A 87 17.62 -4.15 15.60
C LEU A 87 16.79 -4.76 14.48
N LEU A 88 15.75 -5.55 14.79
CA LEU A 88 14.90 -6.16 13.76
C LEU A 88 13.89 -5.14 13.22
N ASP A 89 13.70 -5.21 11.91
CA ASP A 89 12.62 -4.52 11.22
C ASP A 89 11.33 -5.34 11.31
N PHE A 90 10.25 -4.64 11.67
CA PHE A 90 8.92 -5.22 11.78
C PHE A 90 7.93 -4.45 10.92
N CYS A 91 6.97 -5.15 10.33
CA CYS A 91 5.71 -4.60 9.85
C CYS A 91 4.58 -5.33 10.59
N VAL A 92 3.77 -4.60 11.37
CA VAL A 92 2.72 -5.19 12.21
C VAL A 92 1.39 -4.53 11.91
N TYR A 93 0.37 -5.34 11.61
CA TYR A 93 -0.95 -4.83 11.28
C TYR A 93 -2.06 -5.82 11.62
N ASN A 94 -3.24 -5.30 11.97
CA ASN A 94 -4.45 -6.09 12.14
C ASN A 94 -5.20 -6.24 10.81
N GLY A 95 -5.89 -7.36 10.61
CA GLY A 95 -6.62 -7.65 9.38
C GLY A 95 -7.77 -6.68 9.09
N GLU A 96 -8.33 -6.03 10.11
CA GLU A 96 -9.39 -5.03 9.97
C GLU A 96 -9.00 -3.87 9.03
N ILE A 97 -7.70 -3.60 8.84
CA ILE A 97 -7.24 -2.56 7.90
C ILE A 97 -7.63 -2.85 6.44
N LEU A 98 -8.01 -4.10 6.14
CA LEU A 98 -8.47 -4.51 4.81
C LEU A 98 -9.93 -4.15 4.56
N SER A 99 -10.71 -3.89 5.61
CA SER A 99 -12.16 -3.69 5.51
C SER A 99 -12.55 -2.56 4.58
N ASP A 100 -11.82 -1.44 4.59
CA ASP A 100 -12.05 -0.29 3.71
C ASP A 100 -11.81 -0.60 2.23
N LEU A 101 -11.08 -1.68 1.93
CA LEU A 101 -10.81 -2.13 0.57
C LEU A 101 -11.84 -3.16 0.10
N GLN A 102 -12.43 -3.93 1.01
CA GLN A 102 -13.33 -5.02 0.68
C GLN A 102 -14.64 -4.53 0.07
N HIS A 103 -15.17 -5.31 -0.88
CA HIS A 103 -16.54 -5.18 -1.34
C HIS A 103 -17.49 -5.90 -0.38
N HIS A 104 -17.08 -7.09 0.08
CA HIS A 104 -17.80 -7.84 1.10
C HIS A 104 -17.05 -7.80 2.44
N LEU A 105 -17.62 -7.09 3.41
CA LEU A 105 -17.06 -6.97 4.76
C LEU A 105 -16.89 -8.35 5.39
N SER A 106 -15.66 -8.82 5.45
CA SER A 106 -15.29 -10.06 6.13
C SER A 106 -14.53 -9.71 7.40
N TYR A 107 -14.90 -10.32 8.51
CA TYR A 107 -14.11 -10.19 9.74
C TYR A 107 -12.70 -10.71 9.48
N ASN A 108 -11.70 -9.96 9.94
CA ASN A 108 -10.32 -10.44 10.02
C ASN A 108 -9.67 -9.86 11.26
N ASN A 109 -9.86 -10.56 12.38
CA ASN A 109 -9.32 -10.19 13.69
C ASN A 109 -7.86 -10.64 13.87
N ASN A 110 -7.24 -11.22 12.84
CA ASN A 110 -5.85 -11.65 12.92
C ASN A 110 -4.90 -10.44 12.99
N ILE A 111 -3.75 -10.67 13.63
CA ILE A 111 -2.64 -9.71 13.67
C ILE A 111 -1.48 -10.35 12.90
N TYR A 112 -1.04 -9.66 11.87
CA TYR A 112 0.09 -10.06 11.03
C TYR A 112 1.37 -9.42 11.57
N ILE A 113 2.41 -10.24 11.69
CA ILE A 113 3.75 -9.83 12.09
C ILE A 113 4.70 -10.25 10.98
N GLU A 114 5.27 -9.26 10.31
CA GLU A 114 6.30 -9.51 9.33
C GLU A 114 7.66 -9.04 9.83
N THR A 115 8.68 -9.87 9.65
CA THR A 115 10.07 -9.60 10.05
C THR A 115 11.02 -10.25 9.06
N GLU A 116 12.32 -9.98 9.16
CA GLU A 116 13.36 -10.69 8.41
C GLU A 116 13.18 -12.21 8.44
N ARG A 117 13.41 -12.87 7.29
CA ARG A 117 13.14 -14.30 7.10
C ARG A 117 13.78 -15.16 8.20
N ASP A 118 15.04 -14.90 8.52
CA ASP A 118 15.82 -15.68 9.47
C ASP A 118 15.37 -15.46 10.92
N ALA A 119 14.61 -14.40 11.19
CA ALA A 119 14.04 -14.11 12.50
C ALA A 119 12.60 -14.64 12.67
N THR A 120 11.91 -15.04 11.60
CA THR A 120 10.48 -15.38 11.67
C THR A 120 10.14 -16.48 12.68
N GLU A 121 10.95 -17.53 12.76
CA GLU A 121 10.76 -18.62 13.72
C GLU A 121 11.00 -18.17 15.16
N THR A 122 12.02 -17.33 15.40
CA THR A 122 12.28 -16.73 16.71
C THR A 122 11.10 -15.87 17.17
N ILE A 123 10.55 -15.05 16.26
CA ILE A 123 9.40 -14.19 16.56
C ILE A 123 8.13 -15.01 16.75
N PHE A 124 7.98 -16.11 16.02
CA PHE A 124 6.87 -17.04 16.23
C PHE A 124 6.89 -17.66 17.63
N HIS A 125 8.05 -18.17 18.08
CA HIS A 125 8.20 -18.69 19.44
C HIS A 125 7.99 -17.62 20.51
N PHE A 126 8.50 -16.41 20.29
CA PHE A 126 8.24 -15.28 21.18
C PHE A 126 6.73 -15.02 21.38
N VAL A 127 5.93 -15.12 20.32
CA VAL A 127 4.47 -14.95 20.42
C VAL A 127 3.81 -16.16 21.12
N GLN A 128 4.33 -17.37 20.91
CA GLN A 128 3.85 -18.56 21.64
C GLN A 128 4.11 -18.46 23.15
N ASP A 129 5.27 -17.93 23.55
CA ASP A 129 5.64 -17.71 24.95
C ASP A 129 4.76 -16.64 25.62
N MET A 130 4.15 -15.75 24.82
CA MET A 130 3.10 -14.84 25.29
C MET A 130 1.73 -15.52 25.49
N HIS A 131 1.63 -16.83 25.27
CA HIS A 131 0.40 -17.64 25.30
C HIS A 131 -0.68 -17.16 24.32
N GLU A 132 -0.28 -16.52 23.24
CA GLU A 132 -1.21 -16.10 22.18
C GLU A 132 -1.29 -17.17 21.10
N ARG A 133 -2.48 -17.36 20.52
CA ARG A 133 -2.68 -18.30 19.42
C ARG A 133 -1.95 -17.80 18.18
N SER A 134 -0.90 -18.49 17.76
CA SER A 134 -0.05 -18.07 16.64
C SER A 134 0.14 -19.13 15.57
N PHE A 135 0.46 -18.69 14.36
CA PHE A 135 0.73 -19.51 13.19
C PHE A 135 1.93 -18.96 12.42
N LEU A 136 2.87 -19.83 12.04
CA LEU A 136 4.03 -19.47 11.23
C LEU A 136 3.73 -19.70 9.74
N SER A 137 3.58 -18.60 8.98
CA SER A 137 3.35 -18.61 7.54
C SER A 137 2.33 -19.68 7.08
N PRO A 138 1.10 -19.64 7.61
CA PRO A 138 0.10 -20.67 7.35
C PRO A 138 -0.22 -20.76 5.86
N LYS A 139 -0.35 -21.99 5.37
CA LYS A 139 -0.86 -22.30 4.02
C LYS A 139 -2.39 -22.32 4.02
N GLU A 140 -2.97 -22.51 2.84
CA GLU A 140 -4.42 -22.43 2.61
C GLU A 140 -5.21 -23.44 3.46
N ASP A 141 -4.69 -24.67 3.59
CA ASP A 141 -5.24 -25.73 4.45
C ASP A 141 -5.27 -25.29 5.93
N ILE A 142 -4.17 -24.75 6.44
CA ILE A 142 -4.10 -24.26 7.82
C ILE A 142 -5.05 -23.08 8.04
N MET A 143 -5.10 -22.16 7.07
CA MET A 143 -6.01 -21.03 7.13
C MET A 143 -7.48 -21.46 7.15
N SER A 144 -7.86 -22.39 6.28
CA SER A 144 -9.22 -22.94 6.17
C SER A 144 -9.64 -23.69 7.42
N ASP A 145 -8.80 -24.62 7.87
CA ASP A 145 -9.23 -25.65 8.81
C ASP A 145 -9.06 -25.21 10.27
N TYR A 146 -8.14 -24.28 10.54
CA TYR A 146 -7.76 -23.90 11.90
C TYR A 146 -7.93 -22.41 12.20
N ILE A 147 -7.79 -21.52 11.22
CA ILE A 147 -7.78 -20.08 11.46
C ILE A 147 -9.17 -19.49 11.28
N ARG A 148 -9.81 -19.24 12.41
CA ARG A 148 -11.09 -18.54 12.47
C ARG A 148 -10.87 -17.03 12.38
N LEU A 149 -11.26 -16.41 11.27
CA LEU A 149 -11.04 -14.97 11.05
C LEU A 149 -11.81 -14.06 12.03
N ASP A 150 -12.88 -14.55 12.66
CA ASP A 150 -13.62 -13.85 13.72
C ASP A 150 -12.93 -13.92 15.09
N LYS A 151 -11.89 -14.75 15.22
CA LYS A 151 -11.08 -14.87 16.45
C LYS A 151 -9.68 -14.33 16.20
N ARG A 152 -9.14 -13.62 17.18
CA ARG A 152 -7.78 -13.11 17.10
C ARG A 152 -6.78 -14.27 17.07
N SER A 153 -5.96 -14.30 16.03
CA SER A 153 -4.76 -15.13 15.94
C SER A 153 -3.59 -14.28 15.45
N PHE A 154 -2.35 -14.69 15.73
CA PHE A 154 -1.15 -14.00 15.29
C PHE A 154 -0.50 -14.78 14.16
N ILE A 155 -0.33 -14.15 13.01
CA ILE A 155 0.30 -14.75 11.84
C ILE A 155 1.69 -14.16 11.70
N VAL A 156 2.72 -14.97 11.89
CA VAL A 156 4.12 -14.57 11.75
C VAL A 156 4.62 -15.02 10.38
N LYS A 157 5.14 -14.10 9.57
CA LYS A 157 5.63 -14.41 8.22
C LYS A 157 6.81 -13.54 7.81
N PRO A 158 7.55 -13.89 6.74
CA PRO A 158 8.66 -13.08 6.28
C PRO A 158 8.21 -11.73 5.71
N LEU A 159 8.92 -10.65 6.07
CA LEU A 159 8.87 -9.36 5.41
C LEU A 159 9.70 -9.44 4.13
N VAL A 160 9.02 -9.37 2.98
CA VAL A 160 9.70 -9.42 1.67
C VAL A 160 10.56 -8.17 1.48
N SER A 161 11.71 -8.30 0.83
CA SER A 161 12.59 -7.15 0.57
C SER A 161 11.90 -6.06 -0.24
N GLU A 162 12.26 -4.80 0.04
CA GLU A 162 11.65 -3.60 -0.56
C GLU A 162 10.13 -3.48 -0.36
N SER A 163 9.57 -4.16 0.64
CA SER A 163 8.14 -4.09 0.91
C SER A 163 7.70 -2.66 1.23
N PRO A 164 6.63 -2.16 0.59
CA PRO A 164 6.06 -0.85 0.89
C PRO A 164 5.49 -0.78 2.31
N ILE A 165 6.20 -0.12 3.22
CA ILE A 165 5.76 0.16 4.59
C ILE A 165 5.69 1.67 4.86
N GLN A 166 4.92 2.05 5.87
CA GLN A 166 4.79 3.41 6.38
C GLN A 166 4.76 3.39 7.92
N GLU A 167 5.22 4.47 8.54
CA GLU A 167 5.10 4.65 9.98
C GLU A 167 3.77 5.34 10.30
N VAL A 168 2.96 4.72 11.17
CA VAL A 168 1.72 5.27 11.71
C VAL A 168 1.75 5.12 13.22
N ASN A 169 1.69 6.24 13.95
CA ASN A 169 1.75 6.27 15.42
C ASN A 169 2.97 5.52 16.00
N GLY A 170 4.14 5.66 15.36
CA GLY A 170 5.38 5.01 15.78
C GLY A 170 5.46 3.51 15.47
N ILE A 171 4.59 3.01 14.59
CA ILE A 171 4.52 1.60 14.19
C ILE A 171 4.63 1.50 12.68
N ASN A 172 5.48 0.60 12.23
CA ASN A 172 5.57 0.24 10.83
C ASN A 172 4.38 -0.65 10.44
N VAL A 173 3.57 -0.14 9.52
CA VAL A 173 2.37 -0.78 8.97
C VAL A 173 2.48 -0.85 7.43
N PRO A 174 1.72 -1.70 6.75
CA PRO A 174 1.81 -1.83 5.30
C PRO A 174 1.27 -0.57 4.61
N LYS A 175 1.82 -0.23 3.45
CA LYS A 175 1.15 0.67 2.50
C LYS A 175 0.13 -0.10 1.67
N ILE A 176 -0.80 0.62 1.05
CA ILE A 176 -1.83 0.01 0.19
C ILE A 176 -1.22 -0.81 -0.95
N GLU A 177 -0.11 -0.35 -1.53
CA GLU A 177 0.57 -1.07 -2.61
C GLU A 177 1.06 -2.45 -2.19
N LYS A 178 1.48 -2.60 -0.92
CA LYS A 178 1.88 -3.88 -0.36
C LYS A 178 0.66 -4.80 -0.25
N LEU A 179 -0.41 -4.33 0.39
CA LEU A 179 -1.63 -5.11 0.59
C LEU A 179 -2.21 -5.62 -0.74
N LEU A 180 -2.29 -4.75 -1.75
CA LEU A 180 -2.80 -5.09 -3.07
C LEU A 180 -2.00 -6.19 -3.79
N VAL A 181 -0.69 -6.27 -3.54
CA VAL A 181 0.18 -7.31 -4.10
C VAL A 181 0.10 -8.58 -3.27
N ASP A 182 0.18 -8.44 -1.95
CA ASP A 182 0.19 -9.57 -1.01
C ASP A 182 -1.10 -10.37 -1.12
N ILE A 183 -2.27 -9.73 -1.10
CA ILE A 183 -3.58 -10.39 -1.23
C ILE A 183 -3.65 -11.30 -2.47
N GLN A 184 -2.98 -10.93 -3.56
CA GLN A 184 -3.01 -11.68 -4.82
C GLN A 184 -2.14 -12.94 -4.82
N CYS A 185 -1.18 -13.09 -3.90
CA CYS A 185 -0.19 -14.17 -3.97
C CYS A 185 0.18 -14.82 -2.65
N ASP A 186 -0.14 -14.21 -1.51
CA ASP A 186 0.05 -14.79 -0.19
C ASP A 186 -1.01 -15.84 0.12
N ARG A 187 -0.57 -17.01 0.57
CA ARG A 187 -1.45 -18.15 0.90
C ARG A 187 -2.32 -17.86 2.12
N ASP A 188 -1.85 -17.01 3.04
CA ASP A 188 -2.63 -16.53 4.18
C ASP A 188 -3.77 -15.58 3.80
N PHE A 189 -3.84 -15.13 2.53
CA PHE A 189 -4.94 -14.32 1.99
C PHE A 189 -5.78 -15.07 0.95
N PHE A 190 -5.68 -16.40 0.85
CA PHE A 190 -6.38 -17.18 -0.18
C PHE A 190 -7.91 -16.92 -0.23
N TYR A 191 -8.53 -16.67 0.92
CA TYR A 191 -9.97 -16.39 1.04
C TYR A 191 -10.40 -15.05 0.40
N LEU A 192 -9.45 -14.16 0.07
CA LEU A 192 -9.70 -12.92 -0.66
C LEU A 192 -9.39 -13.05 -2.15
N GLN A 193 -8.72 -14.12 -2.58
CA GLN A 193 -8.28 -14.26 -3.96
C GLN A 193 -9.44 -14.54 -4.92
N GLY A 194 -9.26 -14.18 -6.18
CA GLY A 194 -10.29 -14.29 -7.21
C GLY A 194 -11.00 -12.96 -7.42
N GLN A 195 -12.33 -12.97 -7.38
CA GLN A 195 -13.12 -11.79 -7.72
C GLN A 195 -13.03 -10.68 -6.65
N GLU A 196 -12.95 -11.05 -5.37
CA GLU A 196 -12.87 -10.08 -4.28
C GLU A 196 -11.56 -9.27 -4.36
N SER A 197 -10.41 -9.91 -4.58
CA SER A 197 -9.14 -9.20 -4.71
C SER A 197 -9.11 -8.23 -5.89
N LEU A 198 -9.87 -8.50 -6.97
CA LEU A 198 -10.05 -7.57 -8.09
C LEU A 198 -10.92 -6.38 -7.69
N TYR A 199 -12.01 -6.60 -6.96
CA TYR A 199 -12.82 -5.51 -6.42
C TYR A 199 -12.03 -4.65 -5.44
N MET A 200 -11.24 -5.26 -4.57
CA MET A 200 -10.36 -4.55 -3.64
C MET A 200 -9.33 -3.68 -4.39
N MET A 201 -8.75 -4.20 -5.49
CA MET A 201 -7.85 -3.45 -6.35
C MET A 201 -8.57 -2.26 -7.00
N GLN A 202 -9.75 -2.47 -7.57
CA GLN A 202 -10.55 -1.41 -8.18
C GLN A 202 -10.92 -0.33 -7.16
N ASN A 203 -11.44 -0.73 -6.00
CA ASN A 203 -11.81 0.14 -4.90
C ASN A 203 -10.60 0.97 -4.43
N ALA A 204 -9.43 0.34 -4.32
CA ALA A 204 -8.18 1.02 -4.00
C ALA A 204 -7.83 2.11 -5.01
N PHE A 205 -7.85 1.80 -6.31
CA PHE A 205 -7.54 2.78 -7.36
C PHE A 205 -8.59 3.89 -7.46
N THR A 206 -9.85 3.62 -7.14
CA THR A 206 -10.91 4.63 -7.14
C THR A 206 -10.76 5.60 -5.98
N ASN A 207 -10.55 5.09 -4.77
CA ASN A 207 -10.69 5.87 -3.54
C ASN A 207 -9.36 6.36 -2.94
N TYR A 208 -8.24 5.72 -3.30
CA TYR A 208 -6.93 6.02 -2.71
C TYR A 208 -5.87 6.42 -3.73
N ASN A 209 -4.90 7.19 -3.27
CA ASN A 209 -3.73 7.55 -4.06
C ASN A 209 -2.72 6.39 -4.10
N VAL A 210 -2.94 5.46 -5.02
CA VAL A 210 -2.06 4.30 -5.23
C VAL A 210 -0.88 4.67 -6.13
N ASN A 211 0.34 4.53 -5.61
CA ASN A 211 1.56 4.77 -6.35
C ASN A 211 1.91 3.57 -7.25
N ILE A 212 1.49 3.64 -8.52
CA ILE A 212 1.72 2.59 -9.54
C ILE A 212 3.20 2.17 -9.63
N GLY A 213 4.14 3.11 -9.55
CA GLY A 213 5.57 2.79 -9.63
C GLY A 213 6.06 1.97 -8.44
N MET A 214 5.53 2.24 -7.23
CA MET A 214 5.80 1.46 -6.03
C MET A 214 5.13 0.09 -6.08
N LEU A 215 3.87 0.04 -6.49
CA LEU A 215 3.08 -1.18 -6.69
C LEU A 215 3.80 -2.14 -7.66
N LEU A 216 4.18 -1.68 -8.85
CA LEU A 216 4.84 -2.50 -9.87
C LEU A 216 6.25 -2.95 -9.45
N ARG A 217 6.99 -2.12 -8.72
CA ARG A 217 8.30 -2.52 -8.17
C ARG A 217 8.11 -3.67 -7.18
N TYR A 218 7.16 -3.55 -6.26
CA TYR A 218 6.91 -4.60 -5.29
C TYR A 218 6.32 -5.87 -5.91
N ALA A 219 5.38 -5.75 -6.85
CA ALA A 219 4.85 -6.87 -7.63
C ALA A 219 5.96 -7.65 -8.37
N SER A 220 7.02 -6.97 -8.79
CA SER A 220 8.20 -7.61 -9.40
C SER A 220 8.97 -8.46 -8.40
N ARG A 221 9.19 -7.97 -7.17
CA ARG A 221 9.79 -8.76 -6.07
C ARG A 221 8.95 -9.98 -5.70
N ARG A 222 7.65 -9.89 -5.92
CA ARG A 222 6.64 -10.92 -5.64
C ARG A 222 6.34 -11.82 -6.84
N ASN A 223 7.04 -11.65 -7.97
CA ASN A 223 6.87 -12.40 -9.21
C ASN A 223 5.46 -12.35 -9.83
N ILE A 224 4.67 -11.31 -9.53
CA ILE A 224 3.31 -11.12 -10.07
C ILE A 224 3.15 -9.81 -10.87
N LYS A 225 4.27 -9.18 -11.25
CA LYS A 225 4.24 -7.93 -12.02
C LYS A 225 3.36 -7.99 -13.29
N PRO A 226 3.46 -9.03 -14.16
CA PRO A 226 2.66 -9.08 -15.38
C PRO A 226 1.14 -9.14 -15.09
N GLN A 227 0.75 -9.82 -14.01
CA GLN A 227 -0.63 -9.92 -13.57
C GLN A 227 -1.16 -8.56 -13.09
N ILE A 228 -0.37 -7.85 -12.26
CA ILE A 228 -0.72 -6.50 -11.79
C ILE A 228 -0.79 -5.50 -12.94
N GLU A 229 0.14 -5.56 -13.91
CA GLU A 229 0.09 -4.71 -15.11
C GLU A 229 -1.17 -4.94 -15.94
N LYS A 230 -1.66 -6.19 -16.03
CA LYS A 230 -2.93 -6.49 -16.69
C LYS A 230 -4.10 -5.82 -15.97
N TYR A 231 -4.19 -5.97 -14.65
CA TYR A 231 -5.28 -5.38 -13.86
C TYR A 231 -5.30 -3.86 -13.96
N ILE A 232 -4.13 -3.20 -13.92
CA ILE A 232 -4.07 -1.73 -14.05
C ILE A 232 -4.66 -1.27 -15.38
N LYS A 233 -4.42 -1.99 -16.49
CA LYS A 233 -5.00 -1.64 -17.81
C LYS A 233 -6.52 -1.80 -17.87
N ASP A 234 -7.08 -2.69 -17.06
CA ASP A 234 -8.52 -2.91 -17.00
C ASP A 234 -9.22 -1.85 -16.13
N PHE A 235 -8.49 -1.16 -15.25
CA PHE A 235 -9.02 -0.17 -14.30
C PHE A 235 -8.70 1.30 -14.63
N VAL A 236 -7.63 1.56 -15.38
CA VAL A 236 -7.09 2.89 -15.72
C VAL A 236 -7.06 3.07 -17.24
#